data_AF-A0A7X7SKW7-F1
#
_entry.id   AF-A0A7X7SKW7-F1
#
_cell.length_a   1.000
_cell.length_b   1.000
_cell.length_c   1.000
_cell.angle_alpha   90.00
_cell.angle_beta   90.00
_cell.angle_gamma   90.00
#
_symmetry.space_group_name_H-M   'P 1'
#
loop_
_entity.id
_entity.type
_entity.pdbx_description
1 polymer ?
#
loop_
_entity_poly.entity_id
_entity_poly.type
_entity_poly.pdbx_seq_one_letter_code
_entity_poly.pdbx_strand_id
1 'polypeptide(L)'
;MTRARADGLPLTIGAVFCDRERGESEQSDAFLDLVATLGLRAVTLPSAPSWRAAAAHGVARETWRETYHDDVMRLLDPLRLDVLVLAGYMLVVSPSMCHRYAMLNLHPALPEGPTGTWQQVIWALLASRARETGAMIHLVTPELDRGPVLAVDRFPIVGGHFDALWNAFADKLANRDLAAIAQEEGESEPLFAAIRRRGEEREIPLLYRTVAQFVLGKLHAAEGRVVGDDVTLPLDLTSEVNAELAARA
;
A
#
# COMPACT_ATOMS: atom_id res chain seq x y z
N MET A 1 9.85 -8.15 -10.19
CA MET A 1 10.14 -9.13 -11.28
C MET A 1 11.32 -10.03 -10.95
N THR A 2 12.46 -9.51 -10.47
CA THR A 2 13.60 -10.36 -10.07
C THR A 2 13.23 -11.45 -9.06
N ARG A 3 12.44 -11.12 -8.02
CA ARG A 3 11.95 -12.09 -7.02
C ARG A 3 11.13 -13.22 -7.67
N ALA A 4 10.13 -12.86 -8.47
CA ALA A 4 9.29 -13.82 -9.18
C ALA A 4 10.10 -14.78 -10.06
N ARG A 5 11.11 -14.28 -10.78
CA ARG A 5 12.00 -15.12 -11.59
C ARG A 5 12.83 -16.08 -10.73
N ALA A 6 13.37 -15.62 -9.61
CA ALA A 6 14.13 -16.45 -8.68
C ALA A 6 13.25 -17.56 -8.06
N ASP A 7 12.00 -17.23 -7.74
CA ASP A 7 11.03 -18.18 -7.18
C ASP A 7 10.36 -19.07 -8.25
N GLY A 8 10.69 -18.90 -9.54
CA GLY A 8 10.08 -19.64 -10.64
C GLY A 8 8.60 -19.34 -10.87
N LEU A 9 8.10 -18.21 -10.35
CA LEU A 9 6.70 -17.80 -10.47
C LEU A 9 6.47 -17.00 -11.76
N PRO A 10 5.52 -17.38 -12.63
CA PRO A 10 5.19 -16.66 -13.86
C PRO A 10 4.42 -15.35 -13.61
N LEU A 11 4.98 -14.45 -12.80
CA LEU A 11 4.46 -13.10 -12.59
C LEU A 11 5.10 -12.11 -13.56
N THR A 12 4.28 -11.27 -14.17
CA THR A 12 4.72 -10.19 -15.07
C THR A 12 4.02 -8.88 -14.71
N ILE A 13 4.75 -7.76 -14.76
CA ILE A 13 4.15 -6.44 -14.71
C ILE A 13 3.76 -6.07 -16.15
N GLY A 14 2.46 -6.13 -16.46
CA GLY A 14 1.96 -5.83 -17.81
C GLY A 14 2.07 -4.36 -18.18
N ALA A 15 1.86 -3.46 -17.22
CA ALA A 15 2.06 -2.02 -17.36
C ALA A 15 2.16 -1.35 -15.98
N VAL A 16 2.62 -0.11 -16.00
CA VAL A 16 2.55 0.84 -14.88
C VAL A 16 1.65 1.99 -15.30
N PHE A 17 0.58 2.22 -14.53
CA PHE A 17 -0.27 3.40 -14.71
C PHE A 17 0.23 4.55 -13.83
N CYS A 18 0.24 5.77 -14.38
CA CYS A 18 0.50 6.99 -13.62
C CYS A 18 -0.58 8.03 -13.95
N ASP A 19 -1.16 8.65 -12.92
CA ASP A 19 -2.17 9.71 -13.09
C ASP A 19 -1.55 11.07 -13.43
N ARG A 20 -0.27 11.07 -13.81
CA ARG A 20 0.52 12.24 -14.19
C ARG A 20 1.28 11.96 -15.48
N GLU A 21 1.56 13.02 -16.21
CA GLU A 21 2.46 12.99 -17.36
C GLU A 21 3.80 13.68 -17.09
N ARG A 22 4.72 13.54 -18.05
CA ARG A 22 6.02 14.20 -17.96
C ARG A 22 5.88 15.71 -17.92
N GLY A 23 6.62 16.35 -17.02
CA GLY A 23 6.60 17.81 -16.83
C GLY A 23 5.61 18.30 -15.77
N GLU A 24 4.81 17.42 -15.14
CA GLU A 24 3.95 17.82 -14.02
C GLU A 24 4.72 17.95 -12.70
N SER A 25 5.74 17.11 -12.46
CA SER A 25 6.62 17.20 -11.29
C SER A 25 7.93 16.43 -11.49
N GLU A 26 9.00 16.85 -10.80
CA GLU A 26 10.29 16.13 -10.83
C GLU A 26 10.14 14.67 -10.36
N GLN A 27 9.26 14.42 -9.38
CA GLN A 27 9.04 13.09 -8.82
C GLN A 27 8.31 12.16 -9.80
N SER A 28 7.29 12.65 -10.51
CA SER A 28 6.61 11.86 -11.55
C SER A 28 7.54 11.58 -12.73
N ASP A 29 8.38 12.54 -13.09
CA ASP A 29 9.33 12.38 -14.20
C ASP A 29 10.39 11.32 -13.87
N ALA A 30 10.97 11.39 -12.67
CA ALA A 30 11.91 10.39 -12.16
C ALA A 30 11.27 8.99 -12.07
N PHE A 31 10.01 8.90 -11.67
CA PHE A 31 9.26 7.63 -11.66
C PHE A 31 9.08 7.08 -13.08
N LEU A 32 8.68 7.91 -14.05
CA LEU A 32 8.52 7.49 -15.44
C LEU A 32 9.86 7.11 -16.10
N ASP A 33 10.96 7.75 -15.70
CA ASP A 33 12.33 7.37 -16.10
C ASP A 33 12.71 5.99 -15.56
N LEU A 34 12.36 5.70 -14.30
CA LEU A 34 12.56 4.36 -13.72
C LEU A 34 11.75 3.31 -14.47
N VAL A 35 10.47 3.58 -14.76
CA VAL A 35 9.60 2.67 -15.54
C VAL A 35 10.22 2.38 -16.90
N ALA A 36 10.71 3.40 -17.61
CA ALA A 36 11.39 3.25 -18.89
C ALA A 36 12.70 2.47 -18.78
N THR A 37 13.52 2.75 -17.76
CA THR A 37 14.80 2.06 -17.48
C THR A 37 14.57 0.56 -17.22
N LEU A 38 13.46 0.22 -16.56
CA LEU A 38 13.06 -1.17 -16.31
C LEU A 38 12.43 -1.85 -17.53
N GLY A 39 12.27 -1.14 -18.66
CA GLY A 39 11.65 -1.66 -19.88
C GLY A 39 10.15 -1.94 -19.71
N LEU A 40 9.49 -1.28 -18.76
CA LEU A 40 8.07 -1.46 -18.49
C LEU A 40 7.23 -0.51 -19.36
N ARG A 41 6.03 -0.96 -19.74
CA ARG A 41 5.05 -0.10 -20.42
C ARG A 41 4.48 0.91 -19.43
N ALA A 42 4.70 2.19 -19.68
CA ALA A 42 3.99 3.26 -18.99
C ALA A 42 2.65 3.56 -19.68
N VAL A 43 1.59 3.73 -18.90
CA VAL A 43 0.31 4.28 -19.34
C VAL A 43 0.03 5.51 -18.48
N THR A 44 -0.19 6.66 -19.10
CA THR A 44 -0.37 7.92 -18.37
C THR A 44 -1.71 8.55 -18.71
N LEU A 45 -2.41 9.09 -17.72
CA LEU A 45 -3.58 9.93 -17.92
C LEU A 45 -3.62 11.02 -16.84
N PRO A 46 -3.34 12.31 -17.16
CA PRO A 46 -3.25 13.38 -16.16
C PRO A 46 -4.57 13.62 -15.41
N SER A 47 -4.56 13.44 -14.08
CA SER A 47 -5.75 13.64 -13.24
C SER A 47 -5.98 15.10 -12.88
N ALA A 48 -4.93 15.84 -12.53
CA ALA A 48 -5.05 17.22 -12.06
C ALA A 48 -5.51 18.21 -13.15
N PRO A 49 -4.96 18.19 -14.39
CA PRO A 49 -5.50 18.98 -15.49
C PRO A 49 -6.94 18.59 -15.86
N SER A 50 -7.23 17.29 -15.91
CA SER A 50 -8.58 16.76 -16.19
C SER A 50 -9.60 17.27 -15.17
N TRP A 51 -9.27 17.22 -13.88
CA TRP A 51 -10.13 17.74 -12.82
C TRP A 51 -10.35 19.24 -12.93
N ARG A 52 -9.29 20.03 -13.16
CA ARG A 52 -9.41 21.49 -13.30
C ARG A 52 -10.37 21.87 -14.43
N ALA A 53 -10.30 21.17 -15.57
CA ALA A 53 -11.19 21.39 -16.70
C ALA A 53 -12.65 21.06 -16.35
N ALA A 54 -12.90 19.92 -15.68
CA ALA A 54 -14.24 19.51 -15.28
C ALA A 54 -14.85 20.46 -14.23
N ALA A 55 -14.07 20.84 -13.22
CA ALA A 55 -14.48 21.78 -12.17
C ALA A 55 -14.83 23.16 -12.73
N ALA A 56 -14.11 23.64 -13.75
CA ALA A 56 -14.42 24.91 -14.43
C ALA A 56 -15.79 24.89 -15.14
N HIS A 57 -16.33 23.71 -15.45
CA HIS A 57 -17.66 23.53 -16.03
C HIS A 57 -18.71 23.11 -14.99
N GLY A 58 -18.40 23.19 -13.69
CA GLY A 58 -19.33 22.86 -12.60
C GLY A 58 -19.59 21.37 -12.43
N VAL A 59 -18.72 20.49 -12.95
CA VAL A 59 -18.85 19.04 -12.77
C VAL A 59 -18.50 18.66 -11.33
N ALA A 60 -19.37 17.87 -10.68
CA ALA A 60 -19.12 17.35 -9.35
C ALA A 60 -17.93 16.38 -9.32
N ARG A 61 -17.23 16.30 -8.18
CA ARG A 61 -16.01 15.49 -8.03
C ARG A 61 -16.28 14.01 -8.25
N GLU A 62 -17.42 13.53 -7.80
CA GLU A 62 -17.87 12.14 -7.92
C GLU A 62 -18.14 11.80 -9.38
N THR A 63 -18.83 12.67 -10.12
CA THR A 63 -19.09 12.52 -11.56
C THR A 63 -17.78 12.51 -12.34
N TRP A 64 -16.86 13.44 -12.05
CA TRP A 64 -15.55 13.46 -12.69
C TRP A 64 -14.75 12.19 -12.42
N ARG A 65 -14.78 11.69 -11.17
CA ARG A 65 -14.06 10.47 -10.79
C ARG A 65 -14.55 9.27 -11.60
N GLU A 66 -15.86 9.10 -11.76
CA GLU A 66 -16.42 8.04 -12.61
C GLU A 66 -15.92 8.17 -14.06
N THR A 67 -16.09 9.33 -14.68
CA THR A 67 -15.66 9.55 -16.07
C THR A 67 -14.15 9.37 -16.26
N TYR A 68 -13.34 9.89 -15.34
CA TYR A 68 -11.89 9.77 -15.38
C TYR A 68 -11.46 8.31 -15.27
N HIS A 69 -12.05 7.55 -14.35
CA HIS A 69 -11.73 6.13 -14.22
C HIS A 69 -12.27 5.32 -15.40
N ASP A 70 -13.40 5.65 -16.01
CA ASP A 70 -13.84 5.05 -17.28
C ASP A 70 -12.78 5.22 -18.38
N ASP A 71 -12.16 6.40 -18.46
CA ASP A 71 -11.06 6.65 -19.39
C ASP A 71 -9.81 5.83 -19.05
N VAL A 72 -9.44 5.75 -17.77
CA VAL A 72 -8.35 4.85 -17.32
C VAL A 72 -8.65 3.41 -17.70
N MET A 73 -9.85 2.91 -17.42
CA MET A 73 -10.23 1.53 -17.71
C MET A 73 -10.16 1.23 -19.21
N ARG A 74 -10.51 2.20 -20.08
CA ARG A 74 -10.39 2.06 -21.54
C ARG A 74 -8.94 1.91 -22.01
N LEU A 75 -7.99 2.58 -21.34
CA LEU A 75 -6.57 2.46 -21.63
C LEU A 75 -5.99 1.12 -21.14
N LEU A 76 -6.52 0.59 -20.03
CA LEU A 76 -6.05 -0.66 -19.42
C LEU A 76 -6.68 -1.92 -20.02
N ASP A 77 -7.91 -1.83 -20.54
CA ASP A 77 -8.67 -3.00 -21.05
C ASP A 77 -7.91 -3.85 -22.09
N PRO A 78 -7.20 -3.27 -23.08
CA PRO A 78 -6.46 -4.06 -24.06
C PRO A 78 -5.28 -4.85 -23.47
N LEU A 79 -4.83 -4.51 -22.26
CA LEU A 79 -3.69 -5.15 -21.60
C LEU A 79 -4.06 -6.47 -20.91
N ARG A 80 -5.37 -6.74 -20.71
CA ARG A 80 -5.88 -7.97 -20.08
C ARG A 80 -5.18 -8.29 -18.76
N LEU A 81 -5.12 -7.30 -17.87
CA LEU A 81 -4.49 -7.42 -16.56
C LEU A 81 -5.38 -8.25 -15.61
N ASP A 82 -4.77 -9.20 -14.91
CA ASP A 82 -5.48 -10.07 -13.95
C ASP A 82 -5.80 -9.36 -12.63
N VAL A 83 -4.85 -8.57 -12.14
CA VAL A 83 -4.91 -7.84 -10.86
C VAL A 83 -4.15 -6.52 -11.02
N LEU A 84 -4.65 -5.45 -10.38
CA LEU A 84 -3.90 -4.21 -10.23
C LEU A 84 -3.42 -4.06 -8.78
N VAL A 85 -2.31 -3.34 -8.62
CA VAL A 85 -1.78 -2.97 -7.32
C VAL A 85 -1.68 -1.45 -7.26
N LEU A 86 -2.30 -0.85 -6.25
CA LEU A 86 -2.16 0.57 -5.95
C LEU A 86 -0.86 0.76 -5.16
N ALA A 87 0.15 1.32 -5.84
CA ALA A 87 1.44 1.66 -5.25
C ALA A 87 1.61 3.18 -5.23
N GLY A 88 1.12 3.83 -4.18
CA GLY A 88 1.13 5.29 -4.07
C GLY A 88 0.10 5.98 -4.98
N TYR A 89 -1.02 5.30 -5.28
CA TYR A 89 -2.13 5.89 -6.03
C TYR A 89 -3.00 6.77 -5.11
N MET A 90 -2.86 8.09 -5.24
CA MET A 90 -3.44 9.05 -4.28
C MET A 90 -4.89 9.45 -4.58
N LEU A 91 -5.54 8.85 -5.59
CA LEU A 91 -6.92 9.13 -5.94
C LEU A 91 -7.84 8.05 -5.36
N VAL A 92 -8.97 8.48 -4.79
CA VAL A 92 -10.05 7.55 -4.44
C VAL A 92 -10.59 6.92 -5.72
N VAL A 93 -10.60 5.59 -5.80
CA VAL A 93 -11.03 4.85 -7.00
C VAL A 93 -12.55 4.89 -7.16
N SER A 94 -13.04 4.96 -8.40
CA SER A 94 -14.47 4.95 -8.69
C SER A 94 -15.12 3.59 -8.38
N PRO A 95 -16.39 3.57 -7.95
CA PRO A 95 -17.21 2.37 -7.91
C PRO A 95 -17.14 1.48 -9.15
N SER A 96 -17.22 2.08 -10.35
CA SER A 96 -17.14 1.34 -11.62
C SER A 96 -15.83 0.56 -11.76
N MET A 97 -14.70 1.19 -11.43
CA MET A 97 -13.39 0.56 -11.52
C MET A 97 -13.17 -0.49 -10.44
N CYS A 98 -13.68 -0.27 -9.22
CA CYS A 98 -13.70 -1.25 -8.13
C CYS A 98 -14.48 -2.52 -8.50
N HIS A 99 -15.60 -2.39 -9.22
CA HIS A 99 -16.36 -3.55 -9.66
C HIS A 99 -15.74 -4.28 -10.85
N ARG A 100 -14.96 -3.59 -11.69
CA ARG A 100 -14.34 -4.20 -12.88
C ARG A 100 -13.07 -4.98 -12.54
N TYR A 101 -12.21 -4.40 -11.71
CA TYR A 101 -10.87 -4.93 -11.49
C TYR A 101 -10.62 -5.29 -10.03
N ALA A 102 -10.00 -6.45 -9.80
CA ALA A 102 -9.42 -6.75 -8.50
C ALA A 102 -8.19 -5.86 -8.31
N MET A 103 -8.30 -4.92 -7.37
CA MET A 103 -7.25 -3.96 -7.06
C MET A 103 -6.78 -4.17 -5.63
N LEU A 104 -5.47 -4.30 -5.44
CA LEU A 104 -4.86 -4.50 -4.14
C LEU A 104 -4.26 -3.19 -3.64
N ASN A 105 -4.47 -2.87 -2.38
CA ASN A 105 -3.77 -1.78 -1.73
C ASN A 105 -3.07 -2.27 -0.47
N LEU A 106 -1.88 -1.74 -0.23
CA LEU A 106 -1.14 -1.95 1.00
C LEU A 106 -1.53 -0.86 1.99
N HIS A 107 -1.90 -1.25 3.20
CA HIS A 107 -2.11 -0.33 4.30
C HIS A 107 -1.17 -0.71 5.47
N PRO A 108 -0.35 0.23 5.99
CA PRO A 108 0.67 -0.04 6.99
C PRO A 108 0.10 -0.06 8.42
N ALA A 109 -0.98 -0.82 8.60
CA ALA A 109 -1.57 -1.14 9.89
C ALA A 109 -2.21 -2.55 9.84
N LEU A 110 -2.42 -3.14 11.01
CA LEU A 110 -3.20 -4.37 11.12
C LEU A 110 -4.70 -4.08 11.00
N PRO A 111 -5.54 -5.07 10.61
CA PRO A 111 -6.99 -4.91 10.52
C PRO A 111 -7.64 -4.42 11.83
N GLU A 112 -7.13 -4.88 12.97
CA GLU A 112 -7.52 -4.53 14.33
C GLU A 112 -6.83 -3.26 14.86
N GLY A 113 -5.92 -2.68 14.07
CA GLY A 113 -5.07 -1.57 14.46
C GLY A 113 -5.71 -0.19 14.31
N PRO A 114 -4.99 0.88 14.67
CA PRO A 114 -5.41 2.25 14.41
C PRO A 114 -5.57 2.51 12.91
N THR A 115 -6.48 3.42 12.55
CA THR A 115 -6.72 3.84 11.17
C THR A 115 -6.17 5.24 10.91
N GLY A 116 -5.75 5.52 9.68
CA GLY A 116 -5.35 6.86 9.25
C GLY A 116 -4.09 6.82 8.39
N THR A 117 -3.39 7.94 8.29
CA THR A 117 -2.06 7.93 7.69
C THR A 117 -1.11 7.09 8.52
N TRP A 118 -0.03 6.59 7.92
CA TRP A 118 0.96 5.79 8.63
C TRP A 118 1.55 6.53 9.85
N GLN A 119 1.65 7.86 9.81
CA GLN A 119 2.06 8.66 10.98
C GLN A 119 1.05 8.58 12.11
N GLN A 120 -0.24 8.73 11.80
CA GLN A 120 -1.32 8.63 12.79
C GLN A 120 -1.35 7.24 13.41
N VAL A 121 -1.14 6.19 12.60
CA VAL A 121 -1.05 4.81 13.07
C VAL A 121 0.06 4.66 14.09
N ILE A 122 1.29 5.07 13.76
CA ILE A 122 2.44 4.90 14.67
C ILE A 122 2.25 5.72 15.95
N TRP A 123 1.78 6.96 15.88
CA TRP A 123 1.51 7.74 17.09
C TRP A 123 0.44 7.11 17.98
N ALA A 124 -0.60 6.50 17.40
CA ALA A 124 -1.60 5.75 18.16
C ALA A 124 -1.04 4.48 18.81
N LEU A 125 -0.09 3.79 18.16
CA LEU A 125 0.63 2.64 18.74
C LEU A 125 1.48 3.07 19.93
N LEU A 126 2.19 4.21 19.81
CA LEU A 126 2.96 4.81 20.91
C LEU A 126 2.05 5.19 22.09
N ALA A 127 0.91 5.83 21.81
CA ALA A 127 -0.08 6.22 22.81
C ALA A 127 -0.65 5.03 23.59
N SER A 128 -0.95 3.94 22.88
CA SER A 128 -1.53 2.71 23.44
C SER A 128 -0.49 1.76 24.03
N ARG A 129 0.81 2.07 23.93
CA ARG A 129 1.93 1.19 24.30
C ARG A 129 1.78 -0.19 23.67
N ALA A 130 1.42 -0.21 22.39
CA ALA A 130 1.23 -1.43 21.64
C ALA A 130 2.51 -2.28 21.64
N ARG A 131 2.35 -3.60 21.65
CA ARG A 131 3.48 -4.55 21.67
C ARG A 131 3.83 -5.08 20.29
N GLU A 132 2.92 -4.95 19.35
CA GLU A 132 3.06 -5.40 17.98
C GLU A 132 2.35 -4.44 17.03
N THR A 133 2.72 -4.53 15.76
CA THR A 133 2.03 -3.89 14.65
C THR A 133 2.27 -4.71 13.38
N GLY A 134 1.89 -4.18 12.23
CA GLY A 134 2.02 -4.87 10.98
C GLY A 134 1.51 -4.07 9.79
N ALA A 135 1.33 -4.76 8.69
CA ALA A 135 0.73 -4.23 7.47
C ALA A 135 -0.28 -5.23 6.93
N MET A 136 -1.23 -4.73 6.13
CA MET A 136 -2.23 -5.54 5.46
C MET A 136 -2.26 -5.24 3.97
N ILE A 137 -2.55 -6.28 3.17
CA ILE A 137 -3.01 -6.12 1.79
C ILE A 137 -4.51 -6.35 1.79
N HIS A 138 -5.27 -5.36 1.33
CA HIS A 138 -6.72 -5.45 1.22
C HIS A 138 -7.16 -5.20 -0.22
N LEU A 139 -8.35 -5.70 -0.54
CA LEU A 139 -9.04 -5.37 -1.77
C LEU A 139 -9.49 -3.90 -1.70
N VAL A 140 -9.34 -3.16 -2.79
CA VAL A 140 -9.82 -1.78 -2.87
C VAL A 140 -11.32 -1.80 -3.12
N THR A 141 -12.04 -1.02 -2.32
CA THR A 141 -13.48 -0.81 -2.44
C THR A 141 -13.78 0.68 -2.63
N PRO A 142 -15.02 1.05 -3.00
CA PRO A 142 -15.42 2.47 -3.06
C PRO A 142 -15.29 3.18 -1.71
N GLU A 143 -15.37 2.41 -0.63
CA GLU A 143 -15.07 2.84 0.73
C GLU A 143 -13.56 2.76 0.96
N LEU A 144 -12.94 3.92 1.24
CA LEU A 144 -11.50 4.07 1.42
C LEU A 144 -10.97 3.17 2.54
N ASP A 145 -9.97 2.35 2.23
CA ASP A 145 -9.27 1.45 3.16
C ASP A 145 -10.17 0.50 3.98
N ARG A 146 -11.35 0.16 3.45
CA ARG A 146 -12.36 -0.69 4.14
C ARG A 146 -12.69 -1.99 3.42
N GLY A 147 -11.95 -2.33 2.38
CA GLY A 147 -12.22 -3.58 1.66
C GLY A 147 -11.74 -4.82 2.41
N PRO A 148 -12.19 -6.02 1.98
CA PRO A 148 -11.77 -7.28 2.57
C PRO A 148 -10.25 -7.44 2.63
N VAL A 149 -9.74 -7.83 3.79
CA VAL A 149 -8.31 -8.08 3.99
C VAL A 149 -7.94 -9.44 3.42
N LEU A 150 -6.92 -9.46 2.56
CA LEU A 150 -6.46 -10.66 1.86
C LEU A 150 -5.26 -11.28 2.55
N ALA A 151 -4.33 -10.45 3.01
CA ALA A 151 -3.11 -10.90 3.66
C ALA A 151 -2.64 -9.91 4.71
N VAL A 152 -1.93 -10.41 5.71
CA VAL A 152 -1.34 -9.63 6.80
C VAL A 152 0.07 -10.09 7.08
N ASP A 153 0.87 -9.17 7.60
CA ASP A 153 2.18 -9.43 8.19
C ASP A 153 2.26 -8.73 9.54
N ARG A 154 2.67 -9.46 10.58
CA ARG A 154 2.78 -8.99 11.96
C ARG A 154 4.23 -8.98 12.42
N PHE A 155 4.59 -8.01 13.25
CA PHE A 155 5.89 -8.00 13.91
C PHE A 155 5.84 -7.34 15.29
N PRO A 156 6.65 -7.84 16.25
CA PRO A 156 6.76 -7.21 17.55
C PRO A 156 7.47 -5.87 17.42
N ILE A 157 6.98 -4.90 18.20
CA ILE A 157 7.65 -3.61 18.43
C ILE A 157 8.17 -3.53 19.86
N VAL A 158 8.39 -4.67 20.50
CA VAL A 158 9.02 -4.84 21.82
C VAL A 158 10.10 -5.90 21.74
N GLY A 159 10.99 -5.97 22.72
CA GLY A 159 12.12 -6.87 22.74
C GLY A 159 13.35 -6.31 22.01
N GLY A 160 14.54 -6.76 22.42
CA GLY A 160 15.80 -6.38 21.79
C GLY A 160 16.01 -4.87 21.83
N HIS A 161 16.35 -4.26 20.68
CA HIS A 161 16.59 -2.82 20.60
C HIS A 161 15.33 -1.97 20.86
N PHE A 162 14.12 -2.51 20.63
CA PHE A 162 12.89 -1.78 20.89
C PHE A 162 12.66 -1.51 22.38
N ASP A 163 13.11 -2.40 23.28
CA ASP A 163 12.95 -2.17 24.73
C ASP A 163 13.69 -0.90 25.19
N ALA A 164 14.90 -0.68 24.65
CA ALA A 164 15.67 0.54 24.93
C ALA A 164 14.95 1.79 24.40
N LEU A 165 14.33 1.70 23.21
CA LEU A 165 13.58 2.80 22.61
C LEU A 165 12.29 3.11 23.38
N TRP A 166 11.56 2.08 23.83
CA TRP A 166 10.40 2.26 24.70
C TRP A 166 10.75 2.88 26.04
N ASN A 167 11.86 2.46 26.66
CA ASN A 167 12.32 3.07 27.91
C ASN A 167 12.65 4.55 27.72
N ALA A 168 13.41 4.89 26.66
CA ALA A 168 13.72 6.28 26.33
C ALA A 168 12.46 7.11 26.04
N PHE A 169 11.46 6.52 25.36
CA PHE A 169 10.18 7.18 25.11
C PHE A 169 9.37 7.37 26.40
N ALA A 170 9.36 6.39 27.31
CA ALA A 170 8.72 6.50 28.61
C ALA A 170 9.36 7.57 29.50
N ASP A 171 10.68 7.71 29.47
CA ASP A 171 11.40 8.78 30.18
C ASP A 171 11.01 10.17 29.68
N LYS A 172 10.78 10.33 28.36
CA LYS A 172 10.23 11.58 27.80
C LYS A 172 8.82 11.86 28.33
N LEU A 173 7.94 10.85 28.32
CA LEU A 173 6.56 10.98 28.80
C LEU A 173 6.44 11.25 30.31
N ALA A 174 7.49 10.99 31.09
CA ALA A 174 7.51 11.36 32.51
C ALA A 174 7.48 12.89 32.72
N ASN A 175 7.94 13.68 31.75
CA ASN A 175 8.10 15.12 31.87
C ASN A 175 7.45 15.94 30.74
N ARG A 176 6.97 15.28 29.67
CA ARG A 176 6.39 15.92 28.49
C ARG A 176 5.08 15.23 28.10
N ASP A 177 4.13 16.01 27.60
CA ASP A 177 2.90 15.48 27.02
C ASP A 177 3.16 14.81 25.67
N LEU A 178 2.37 13.77 25.35
CA LEU A 178 2.50 13.04 24.10
C LEU A 178 2.32 13.95 22.87
N ALA A 179 1.36 14.89 22.91
CA ALA A 179 1.11 15.78 21.78
C ALA A 179 2.29 16.75 21.56
N ALA A 180 2.94 17.19 22.65
CA ALA A 180 4.14 18.02 22.56
C ALA A 180 5.31 17.24 21.92
N ILE A 181 5.54 15.99 22.33
CA ILE A 181 6.55 15.12 21.71
C ILE A 181 6.25 14.93 20.21
N ALA A 182 4.99 14.62 19.87
CA ALA A 182 4.59 14.40 18.49
C ALA A 182 4.75 15.64 17.61
N GLN A 183 4.48 16.83 18.15
CA GLN A 183 4.65 18.10 17.44
C GLN A 183 6.12 18.48 17.26
N GLU A 184 6.95 18.26 18.28
CA GLU A 184 8.36 18.71 18.28
C GLU A 184 9.30 17.74 17.55
N GLU A 185 9.12 16.43 17.76
CA GLU A 185 10.03 15.41 17.22
C GLU A 185 9.47 14.76 15.95
N GLY A 186 8.13 14.66 15.84
CA GLY A 186 7.46 14.07 14.68
C GLY A 186 8.07 12.72 14.27
N GLU A 187 8.31 12.56 12.98
CA GLU A 187 8.86 11.31 12.42
C GLU A 187 10.33 11.03 12.83
N SER A 188 11.00 12.01 13.46
CA SER A 188 12.37 11.85 13.95
C SER A 188 12.45 11.27 15.36
N GLU A 189 11.32 11.08 16.04
CA GLU A 189 11.29 10.39 17.33
C GLU A 189 11.88 8.96 17.18
N PRO A 190 12.90 8.56 17.96
CA PRO A 190 13.61 7.30 17.74
C PRO A 190 12.77 6.02 17.71
N LEU A 191 11.80 5.87 18.61
CA LEU A 191 10.90 4.71 18.63
C LEU A 191 9.97 4.73 17.40
N PHE A 192 9.39 5.88 17.09
CA PHE A 192 8.59 6.09 15.89
C PHE A 192 9.36 5.70 14.61
N ALA A 193 10.56 6.25 14.44
CA ALA A 193 11.39 6.03 13.26
C ALA A 193 11.81 4.55 13.13
N ALA A 194 12.11 3.89 14.25
CA ALA A 194 12.44 2.47 14.26
C ALA A 194 11.25 1.58 13.86
N ILE A 195 10.05 1.88 14.37
CA ILE A 195 8.82 1.18 13.97
C ILE A 195 8.56 1.37 12.47
N ARG A 196 8.67 2.60 11.95
CA ARG A 196 8.44 2.87 10.53
C ARG A 196 9.42 2.11 9.65
N ARG A 197 10.72 2.20 9.94
CA ARG A 197 11.78 1.49 9.21
C ARG A 197 11.51 -0.02 9.20
N ARG A 198 11.13 -0.58 10.35
CA ARG A 198 10.82 -2.00 10.46
C ARG A 198 9.61 -2.39 9.61
N GLY A 199 8.59 -1.55 9.54
CA GLY A 199 7.44 -1.72 8.64
C GLY A 199 7.85 -1.68 7.17
N GLU A 200 8.61 -0.67 6.75
CA GLU A 200 9.05 -0.47 5.35
C GLU A 200 9.79 -1.68 4.78
N GLU A 201 10.68 -2.28 5.57
CA GLU A 201 11.42 -3.48 5.16
C GLU A 201 10.48 -4.64 4.79
N ARG A 202 9.28 -4.68 5.39
CA ARG A 202 8.32 -5.79 5.33
C ARG A 202 7.21 -5.59 4.30
N GLU A 203 6.92 -4.35 3.92
CA GLU A 203 5.84 -3.99 2.99
C GLU A 203 6.00 -4.62 1.59
N ILE A 204 7.18 -4.48 0.98
CA ILE A 204 7.41 -5.05 -0.37
C ILE A 204 7.39 -6.59 -0.31
N PRO A 205 8.06 -7.28 0.66
CA PRO A 205 7.87 -8.72 0.87
C PRO A 205 6.40 -9.13 1.02
N LEU A 206 5.62 -8.46 1.87
CA LEU A 206 4.20 -8.77 2.07
C LEU A 206 3.42 -8.66 0.75
N LEU A 207 3.58 -7.54 0.02
CA LEU A 207 2.91 -7.33 -1.25
C LEU A 207 3.28 -8.43 -2.26
N TYR A 208 4.58 -8.73 -2.40
CA TYR A 208 5.06 -9.77 -3.30
C TYR A 208 4.49 -11.15 -2.95
N ARG A 209 4.54 -11.54 -1.67
CA ARG A 209 4.02 -12.83 -1.20
C ARG A 209 2.52 -12.94 -1.37
N THR A 210 1.78 -11.84 -1.25
CA THR A 210 0.35 -11.79 -1.53
C THR A 210 0.06 -12.00 -3.02
N VAL A 211 0.75 -11.27 -3.91
CA VAL A 211 0.59 -11.42 -5.36
C VAL A 211 0.96 -12.83 -5.82
N ALA A 212 1.96 -13.46 -5.20
CA ALA A 212 2.33 -14.84 -5.48
C ALA A 212 1.19 -15.85 -5.24
N GLN A 213 0.26 -15.57 -4.31
CA GLN A 213 -0.85 -16.48 -4.02
C GLN A 213 -1.83 -16.65 -5.20
N PHE A 214 -1.90 -15.68 -6.12
CA PHE A 214 -2.70 -15.80 -7.34
C PHE A 214 -2.12 -16.85 -8.29
N VAL A 215 -0.79 -16.92 -8.39
CA VAL A 215 -0.09 -17.93 -9.21
C VAL A 215 -0.11 -19.30 -8.55
N LEU A 216 -0.06 -19.34 -7.22
CA LEU A 216 -0.14 -20.58 -6.45
C LEU A 216 -1.56 -21.15 -6.35
N GLY A 217 -2.57 -20.48 -6.94
CA GLY A 217 -3.96 -20.94 -6.94
C GLY A 217 -4.64 -20.84 -5.57
N LYS A 218 -4.14 -20.02 -4.65
CA LYS A 218 -4.76 -19.79 -3.34
C LYS A 218 -5.68 -18.58 -3.34
N LEU A 219 -5.42 -17.61 -4.22
CA LEU A 219 -6.28 -16.45 -4.44
C LEU A 219 -6.73 -16.41 -5.90
N HIS A 220 -8.00 -16.09 -6.13
CA HIS A 220 -8.54 -15.91 -7.48
C HIS A 220 -9.23 -14.56 -7.59
N ALA A 221 -8.90 -13.81 -8.64
CA ALA A 221 -9.54 -12.55 -8.97
C ALA A 221 -10.61 -12.76 -10.05
N ALA A 222 -11.80 -12.23 -9.83
CA ALA A 222 -12.87 -12.18 -10.83
C ALA A 222 -13.82 -11.02 -10.52
N GLU A 223 -14.16 -10.22 -11.53
CA GLU A 223 -15.18 -9.15 -11.45
C GLU A 223 -15.04 -8.25 -10.21
N GLY A 224 -13.85 -7.67 -10.01
CA GLY A 224 -13.59 -6.78 -8.87
C GLY A 224 -13.45 -7.46 -7.51
N ARG A 225 -13.56 -8.79 -7.45
CA ARG A 225 -13.50 -9.57 -6.20
C ARG A 225 -12.25 -10.43 -6.17
N VAL A 226 -11.85 -10.77 -4.94
CA VAL A 226 -10.84 -11.80 -4.67
C VAL A 226 -11.45 -12.83 -3.73
N VAL A 227 -11.34 -14.10 -4.10
CA VAL A 227 -11.76 -15.24 -3.26
C VAL A 227 -10.56 -16.09 -2.90
N GLY A 228 -10.56 -16.64 -1.69
CA GLY A 228 -9.61 -17.67 -1.29
C GLY A 228 -10.13 -19.03 -1.71
N ASP A 229 -9.28 -19.86 -2.32
CA ASP A 229 -9.57 -21.26 -2.60
C ASP A 229 -8.90 -22.15 -1.55
N ASP A 230 -9.70 -22.96 -0.84
CA ASP A 230 -9.25 -23.79 0.29
C ASP A 230 -8.42 -23.05 1.36
N VAL A 231 -8.59 -21.73 1.49
CA VAL A 231 -7.91 -20.89 2.48
C VAL A 231 -8.88 -19.99 3.24
N THR A 232 -8.58 -19.75 4.51
CA THR A 232 -9.28 -18.73 5.30
C THR A 232 -8.56 -17.40 5.17
N LEU A 233 -9.30 -16.35 4.81
CA LEU A 233 -8.78 -14.98 4.76
C LEU A 233 -8.96 -14.26 6.10
N PRO A 234 -8.03 -13.38 6.50
CA PRO A 234 -6.80 -13.04 5.78
C PRO A 234 -5.71 -14.11 5.93
N LEU A 235 -4.88 -14.25 4.90
CA LEU A 235 -3.66 -15.07 4.95
C LEU A 235 -2.63 -14.41 5.89
N ASP A 236 -2.16 -15.13 6.90
CA ASP A 236 -1.01 -14.66 7.69
C ASP A 236 0.28 -15.06 6.97
N LEU A 237 0.94 -14.07 6.37
CA LEU A 237 2.18 -14.24 5.59
C LEU A 237 3.43 -13.86 6.39
N THR A 238 3.29 -13.70 7.71
CA THR A 238 4.39 -13.24 8.59
C THR A 238 5.61 -14.16 8.50
N SER A 239 5.39 -15.47 8.39
CA SER A 239 6.47 -16.46 8.36
C SER A 239 7.29 -16.37 7.07
N GLU A 240 6.61 -16.17 5.94
CA GLU A 240 7.18 -16.03 4.60
C GLU A 240 7.94 -14.71 4.47
N VAL A 241 7.39 -13.62 5.03
CA VAL A 241 8.07 -12.33 5.11
C VAL A 241 9.34 -12.43 5.95
N ASN A 242 9.29 -13.09 7.11
CA ASN A 242 10.45 -13.29 7.96
C ASN A 242 11.54 -14.12 7.27
N ALA A 243 11.17 -15.22 6.60
CA ALA A 243 12.10 -16.06 5.86
C ALA A 243 12.79 -15.28 4.73
N GLU A 244 12.04 -14.44 4.01
CA GLU A 244 12.59 -13.60 2.94
C GLU A 244 13.58 -12.55 3.45
N LEU A 245 13.30 -11.93 4.60
CA LEU A 245 14.21 -10.98 5.22
C LEU A 245 15.47 -11.65 5.75
N ALA A 246 15.36 -12.84 6.35
CA ALA A 246 16.49 -13.61 6.83
C ALA A 246 17.44 -14.02 5.70
N ALA A 247 16.92 -14.31 4.50
CA ALA A 247 17.74 -14.65 3.34
C ALA A 247 18.51 -13.47 2.72
N ARG A 248 18.27 -12.24 3.18
CA ARG A 248 18.93 -11.00 2.69
C ARG A 248 19.96 -10.43 3.64
N ALA A 249 19.95 -10.89 4.89
CA ALA A 249 20.89 -10.49 5.94
C ALA A 249 22.21 -11.25 5.78
#